data_AF-A0A7C6UHX6-F1
#
_entry.id   AF-A0A7C6UHX6-F1
#
_cell.length_a   1.000
_cell.length_b   1.000
_cell.length_c   1.000
_cell.angle_alpha   90.00
_cell.angle_beta   90.00
_cell.angle_gamma   90.00
#
_symmetry.space_group_name_H-M   'P 1'
#
loop_
_entity.id
_entity.type
_entity.pdbx_description
1 polymer ?
#
loop_
_entity_poly.entity_id
_entity_poly.type
_entity_poly.pdbx_seq_one_letter_code
_entity_poly.pdbx_strand_id
1 'polypeptide(L)'
;MRTSSTANEPPRATCCPIPAPRMMILPTSDDIRATLRDHLTQLIDRAAFDPELAEAVASAVVTYLDEQGLAPPLPDDYLHLLIYRALRSLNQNEAARAWAAEHLHTHGDLPVFDPDLWPGPVPLLVWQLFASRLVRPAHTVTAEGSILWTLDFRRLRQEEAGWMEITLLPGLRALLEQLAPAWDETSGVGLLGLRGLYAVGFAPTPRRRRRPRRPTAYVPLDAAAIRSFCLRVLDQLQAARNWQQTPDVLYLDFPQR
;
A
#
# COMPACT_ATOMS: atom_id res chain seq x y z
N MET A 1 -26.37 -17.28 89.86
CA MET A 1 -25.04 -17.81 89.47
C MET A 1 -24.96 -17.80 87.95
N ARG A 2 -24.02 -17.01 87.39
CA ARG A 2 -23.49 -17.04 86.00
C ARG A 2 -24.49 -16.74 84.87
N THR A 3 -24.23 -15.96 83.82
CA THR A 3 -23.13 -15.05 83.40
C THR A 3 -23.68 -14.30 82.18
N SER A 4 -23.40 -13.00 82.12
CA SER A 4 -23.00 -12.19 80.95
C SER A 4 -23.30 -12.68 79.53
N SER A 5 -23.91 -11.83 78.68
CA SER A 5 -23.34 -11.55 77.34
C SER A 5 -23.95 -10.30 76.70
N THR A 6 -23.15 -9.23 76.68
CA THR A 6 -23.24 -8.07 75.80
C THR A 6 -22.69 -8.44 74.42
N ALA A 7 -23.45 -8.22 73.34
CA ALA A 7 -22.94 -8.18 71.96
C ALA A 7 -23.86 -7.23 71.16
N ASN A 8 -23.55 -5.94 71.10
CA ASN A 8 -22.69 -5.29 70.12
C ASN A 8 -23.28 -5.34 68.70
N GLU A 9 -24.04 -4.29 68.37
CA GLU A 9 -24.70 -4.03 67.10
C GLU A 9 -23.66 -3.54 66.06
N PRO A 10 -23.68 -4.02 64.80
CA PRO A 10 -22.66 -3.66 63.82
C PRO A 10 -22.85 -2.24 63.27
N PRO A 11 -21.77 -1.52 62.91
CA PRO A 11 -21.88 -0.19 62.33
C PRO A 11 -22.47 -0.24 60.91
N ARG A 12 -23.39 0.69 60.65
CA ARG A 12 -24.06 0.92 59.36
C ARG A 12 -23.03 1.21 58.26
N ALA A 13 -23.18 0.51 57.15
CA ALA A 13 -22.38 0.66 55.95
C ALA A 13 -22.49 2.08 55.35
N THR A 14 -21.39 2.81 55.34
CA THR A 14 -21.22 3.99 54.48
C THR A 14 -20.92 3.49 53.07
N CYS A 15 -21.93 3.44 52.20
CA CYS A 15 -21.72 3.26 50.77
C CYS A 15 -20.94 4.47 50.23
N CYS A 16 -19.66 4.29 49.96
CA CYS A 16 -18.92 5.20 49.11
C CYS A 16 -19.56 5.19 47.70
N PRO A 17 -19.86 6.34 47.08
CA PRO A 17 -20.29 6.35 45.70
C PRO A 17 -19.13 5.86 44.83
N ILE A 18 -19.36 4.75 44.12
CA ILE A 18 -18.47 4.26 43.07
C ILE A 18 -18.37 5.38 42.02
N PRO A 19 -17.18 5.90 41.69
CA PRO A 19 -17.05 6.89 40.63
C PRO A 19 -17.59 6.27 39.35
N ALA A 20 -18.55 6.94 38.73
CA ALA A 20 -19.15 6.51 37.47
C ALA A 20 -18.03 6.19 36.46
N PRO A 21 -18.14 5.07 35.72
CA PRO A 21 -17.14 4.75 34.71
C PRO A 21 -17.02 5.94 33.77
N ARG A 22 -15.81 6.49 33.64
CA ARG A 22 -15.47 7.42 32.57
C ARG A 22 -15.80 6.71 31.27
N MET A 23 -16.95 7.04 30.68
CA MET A 23 -17.27 6.63 29.32
C MET A 23 -16.14 7.19 28.45
N MET A 24 -15.23 6.31 28.02
CA MET A 24 -14.38 6.59 26.88
C MET A 24 -15.34 6.77 25.72
N ILE A 25 -15.61 8.03 25.37
CA ILE A 25 -16.34 8.38 24.17
C ILE A 25 -15.45 7.89 23.04
N LEU A 26 -15.82 6.75 22.45
CA LEU A 26 -15.22 6.32 21.20
C LEU A 26 -15.54 7.42 20.18
N PRO A 27 -14.53 7.94 19.46
CA PRO A 27 -14.78 8.95 18.44
C PRO A 27 -15.82 8.42 17.47
N THR A 28 -16.85 9.22 17.21
CA THR A 28 -17.89 8.83 16.27
C THR A 28 -17.32 8.84 14.85
N SER A 29 -17.96 8.13 13.92
CA SER A 29 -17.58 8.15 12.50
C SER A 29 -17.54 9.57 11.94
N ASP A 30 -18.40 10.46 12.43
CA ASP A 30 -18.44 11.87 12.04
C ASP A 30 -17.21 12.65 12.56
N ASP A 31 -16.77 12.40 13.80
CA ASP A 31 -15.58 13.03 14.37
C ASP A 31 -14.30 12.64 13.60
N ILE A 32 -14.23 11.37 13.16
CA ILE A 32 -13.11 10.86 12.35
C ILE A 32 -13.10 11.53 10.97
N ARG A 33 -14.27 11.69 10.34
CA ARG A 33 -14.40 12.38 9.04
C ARG A 33 -14.06 13.86 9.13
N ALA A 34 -14.47 14.54 10.18
CA ALA A 34 -14.11 15.94 10.43
C ALA A 34 -12.60 16.10 10.60
N THR A 35 -11.98 15.27 11.43
CA THR A 35 -10.52 15.27 11.66
C THR A 35 -9.73 15.02 10.37
N LEU A 36 -10.19 14.08 9.55
CA LEU A 36 -9.57 13.80 8.25
C LEU A 36 -9.72 14.98 7.28
N ARG A 37 -10.91 15.60 7.22
CA ARG A 37 -11.12 16.79 6.39
C ARG A 37 -10.17 17.92 6.80
N ASP A 38 -10.05 18.18 8.10
CA ASP A 38 -9.12 19.21 8.61
C ASP A 38 -7.66 18.91 8.24
N HIS A 39 -7.23 17.64 8.33
CA HIS A 39 -5.89 17.22 7.92
C HIS A 39 -5.67 17.39 6.41
N LEU A 40 -6.66 17.04 5.59
CA LEU A 40 -6.61 17.25 4.14
C LEU A 40 -6.55 18.73 3.79
N THR A 41 -7.34 19.58 4.45
CA THR A 41 -7.28 21.03 4.27
C THR A 41 -5.89 21.56 4.60
N GLN A 42 -5.28 21.12 5.71
CA GLN A 42 -3.91 21.51 6.06
C GLN A 42 -2.86 21.07 5.02
N LEU A 43 -3.02 19.90 4.41
CA LEU A 43 -2.15 19.44 3.32
C LEU A 43 -2.37 20.28 2.05
N ILE A 44 -3.63 20.60 1.73
CA ILE A 44 -4.02 21.32 0.50
C ILE A 44 -3.70 22.82 0.57
N ASP A 45 -3.87 23.46 1.73
CA ASP A 45 -3.62 24.89 1.92
C ASP A 45 -2.18 25.29 1.55
N ARG A 46 -1.24 24.35 1.65
CA ARG A 46 0.15 24.56 1.25
C ARG A 46 0.34 24.72 -0.26
N ALA A 47 -0.57 24.19 -1.08
CA ALA A 47 -0.49 24.24 -2.54
C ALA A 47 -1.25 25.43 -3.16
N ALA A 48 -1.79 26.34 -2.34
CA ALA A 48 -2.48 27.55 -2.79
C ALA A 48 -3.63 27.29 -3.79
N PHE A 49 -4.38 26.19 -3.60
CA PHE A 49 -5.61 25.96 -4.35
C PHE A 49 -6.70 26.98 -3.97
N ASP A 50 -7.59 27.26 -4.91
CA ASP A 50 -8.81 28.00 -4.62
C ASP A 50 -9.65 27.25 -3.56
N PRO A 51 -10.28 27.92 -2.59
CA PRO A 51 -11.01 27.26 -1.50
C PRO A 51 -12.11 26.31 -1.97
N GLU A 52 -12.78 26.61 -3.09
CA GLU A 52 -13.81 25.72 -3.65
C GLU A 52 -13.19 24.41 -4.16
N LEU A 53 -12.03 24.49 -4.82
CA LEU A 53 -11.30 23.31 -5.28
C LEU A 53 -10.77 22.49 -4.10
N ALA A 54 -10.24 23.15 -3.07
CA ALA A 54 -9.74 22.49 -1.87
C ALA A 54 -10.82 21.66 -1.17
N GLU A 55 -12.01 22.24 -0.98
CA GLU A 55 -13.15 21.51 -0.37
C GLU A 55 -13.64 20.39 -1.29
N ALA A 56 -13.71 20.60 -2.61
CA ALA A 56 -14.11 19.56 -3.55
C ALA A 56 -13.15 18.36 -3.52
N VAL A 57 -11.84 18.62 -3.46
CA VAL A 57 -10.80 17.59 -3.33
C VAL A 57 -10.94 16.86 -1.99
N ALA A 58 -11.03 17.59 -0.88
CA ALA A 58 -11.17 16.99 0.45
C ALA A 58 -12.42 16.11 0.56
N SER A 59 -13.56 16.60 0.04
CA SER A 59 -14.83 15.87 -0.02
C SER A 59 -14.72 14.59 -0.85
N ALA A 60 -14.08 14.66 -2.03
CA ALA A 60 -13.85 13.49 -2.88
C ALA A 60 -12.98 12.43 -2.18
N VAL A 61 -11.92 12.85 -1.48
CA VAL A 61 -11.04 11.93 -0.74
C VAL A 61 -11.78 11.29 0.44
N VAL A 62 -12.54 12.05 1.22
CA VAL A 62 -13.33 11.54 2.36
C VAL A 62 -14.38 10.55 1.89
N THR A 63 -15.14 10.90 0.85
CA THR A 63 -16.18 10.02 0.27
C THR A 63 -15.56 8.71 -0.19
N TYR A 64 -14.43 8.80 -0.88
CA TYR A 64 -13.70 7.64 -1.34
C TYR A 64 -13.24 6.73 -0.20
N LEU A 65 -12.70 7.29 0.89
CA LEU A 65 -12.25 6.49 2.03
C LEU A 65 -13.42 5.80 2.74
N ASP A 66 -14.57 6.46 2.82
CA ASP A 66 -15.81 5.90 3.37
C ASP A 66 -16.32 4.71 2.53
N GLU A 67 -16.38 4.87 1.20
CA GLU A 67 -16.76 3.79 0.28
C GLU A 67 -15.83 2.56 0.39
N GLN A 68 -14.55 2.78 0.68
CA GLN A 68 -13.58 1.70 0.85
C GLN A 68 -13.55 1.12 2.27
N GLY A 69 -14.31 1.69 3.22
CA GLY A 69 -14.24 1.30 4.63
C GLY A 69 -12.85 1.52 5.25
N LEU A 70 -12.07 2.46 4.70
CA LEU A 70 -10.73 2.78 5.18
C LEU A 70 -10.80 3.88 6.23
N ALA A 71 -10.35 3.57 7.44
CA ALA A 71 -10.28 4.52 8.55
C ALA A 71 -8.84 5.04 8.75
N PRO A 72 -8.68 6.33 9.14
CA PRO A 72 -7.41 6.86 9.62
C PRO A 72 -6.83 6.06 10.82
N PRO A 73 -5.51 6.12 11.07
CA PRO A 73 -4.52 6.97 10.40
C PRO A 73 -4.01 6.37 9.08
N LEU A 74 -3.93 7.22 8.06
CA LEU A 74 -3.36 6.89 6.76
C LEU A 74 -2.00 7.57 6.60
N PRO A 75 -1.01 6.94 5.94
CA PRO A 75 0.26 7.61 5.62
C PRO A 75 0.03 8.85 4.74
N ASP A 76 0.78 9.93 4.98
CA ASP A 76 0.68 11.15 4.17
C ASP A 76 0.96 10.88 2.68
N ASP A 77 1.92 10.00 2.37
CA ASP A 77 2.19 9.54 0.99
C ASP A 77 0.91 9.02 0.29
N TYR A 78 0.06 8.32 1.04
CA TYR A 78 -1.21 7.81 0.52
C TYR A 78 -2.22 8.94 0.33
N LEU A 79 -2.30 9.88 1.28
CA LEU A 79 -3.17 11.05 1.15
C LEU A 79 -2.77 11.94 -0.04
N HIS A 80 -1.48 12.14 -0.29
CA HIS A 80 -1.00 12.87 -1.47
C HIS A 80 -1.40 12.18 -2.77
N LEU A 81 -1.40 10.84 -2.82
CA LEU A 81 -1.90 10.08 -3.97
C LEU A 81 -3.42 10.23 -4.14
N LEU A 82 -4.18 10.23 -3.05
CA LEU A 82 -5.63 10.42 -3.10
C LEU A 82 -6.01 11.84 -3.53
N ILE A 83 -5.26 12.85 -3.10
CA ILE A 83 -5.41 14.24 -3.55
C ILE A 83 -5.13 14.33 -5.06
N TYR A 84 -4.03 13.73 -5.52
CA TYR A 84 -3.73 13.63 -6.95
C TYR A 84 -4.88 13.01 -7.75
N ARG A 85 -5.41 11.88 -7.26
CA ARG A 85 -6.55 11.19 -7.89
C ARG A 85 -7.80 12.06 -7.91
N ALA A 86 -8.12 12.72 -6.80
CA ALA A 86 -9.27 13.61 -6.70
C ALA A 86 -9.16 14.74 -7.73
N LEU A 87 -8.00 15.40 -7.83
CA LEU A 87 -7.73 16.44 -8.84
C LEU A 87 -7.95 15.91 -10.27
N ARG A 88 -7.49 14.70 -10.59
CA ARG A 88 -7.74 14.06 -11.90
C ARG A 88 -9.21 13.80 -12.16
N SER A 89 -9.95 13.29 -11.16
CA SER A 89 -11.39 13.05 -11.30
C SER A 89 -12.21 14.32 -11.47
N LEU A 90 -11.73 15.44 -10.92
CA LEU A 90 -12.29 16.79 -11.08
C LEU A 90 -11.81 17.49 -12.37
N ASN A 91 -11.11 16.77 -13.25
CA ASN A 91 -10.53 17.26 -14.51
C ASN A 91 -9.48 18.39 -14.32
N GLN A 92 -8.90 18.51 -13.13
CA GLN A 92 -7.85 19.49 -12.79
C GLN A 92 -6.46 18.94 -13.12
N ASN A 93 -6.22 18.63 -14.40
CA ASN A 93 -5.01 17.91 -14.84
C ASN A 93 -3.70 18.67 -14.61
N GLU A 94 -3.71 19.99 -14.71
CA GLU A 94 -2.52 20.82 -14.46
C GLU A 94 -2.17 20.86 -12.97
N ALA A 95 -3.18 21.12 -12.11
CA ALA A 95 -3.01 21.08 -10.66
C ALA A 95 -2.58 19.69 -10.17
N ALA A 96 -3.14 18.62 -10.75
CA ALA A 96 -2.72 17.24 -10.46
C ALA A 96 -1.23 17.01 -10.79
N ARG A 97 -0.76 17.46 -11.96
CA ARG A 97 0.66 17.33 -12.35
C ARG A 97 1.58 18.15 -11.44
N ALA A 98 1.21 19.39 -11.12
CA ALA A 98 1.97 20.22 -10.19
C ALA A 98 2.06 19.58 -8.80
N TRP A 99 0.94 19.06 -8.29
CA TRP A 99 0.87 18.38 -7.00
C TRP A 99 1.76 17.13 -6.97
N ALA A 100 1.71 16.30 -8.02
CA ALA A 100 2.56 15.12 -8.15
C ALA A 100 4.05 15.47 -8.15
N ALA A 101 4.43 16.51 -8.88
CA ALA A 101 5.82 16.96 -8.97
C ALA A 101 6.38 17.40 -7.60
N GLU A 102 5.54 18.01 -6.77
CA GLU A 102 5.95 18.51 -5.46
C GLU A 102 5.92 17.43 -4.36
N HIS A 103 4.90 16.56 -4.37
CA HIS A 103 4.59 15.70 -3.22
C HIS A 103 4.82 14.20 -3.48
N LEU A 104 4.83 13.75 -4.73
CA LEU A 104 4.97 12.31 -5.07
C LEU A 104 6.39 11.95 -5.52
N HIS A 105 7.24 12.94 -5.80
CA HIS A 105 8.68 12.75 -5.99
C HIS A 105 9.38 12.69 -4.64
N THR A 106 9.87 11.50 -4.26
CA THR A 106 10.64 11.35 -3.02
C THR A 106 12.06 11.87 -3.26
N HIS A 107 12.57 12.70 -2.36
CA HIS A 107 13.97 13.16 -2.39
C HIS A 107 14.93 11.96 -2.38
N GLY A 108 15.43 11.57 -3.55
CA GLY A 108 16.45 10.54 -3.74
C GLY A 108 15.95 9.11 -3.98
N ASP A 109 14.65 8.86 -4.05
CA ASP A 109 14.07 7.52 -4.31
C ASP A 109 12.98 7.62 -5.40
N LEU A 110 12.84 6.56 -6.22
CA LEU A 110 11.93 6.51 -7.39
C LEU A 110 10.48 6.88 -7.04
N PRO A 111 9.74 7.57 -7.95
CA PRO A 111 8.37 8.05 -7.69
C PRO A 111 7.42 6.90 -7.30
N VAL A 112 6.49 7.19 -6.39
CA VAL A 112 5.50 6.19 -5.92
C VAL A 112 4.50 5.86 -7.04
N PHE A 113 4.15 6.87 -7.83
CA PHE A 113 3.33 6.78 -9.02
C PHE A 113 3.80 7.85 -10.01
N ASP A 114 3.80 7.52 -11.30
CA ASP A 114 4.06 8.48 -12.35
C ASP A 114 2.84 8.54 -13.28
N PRO A 115 2.15 9.70 -13.32
CA PRO A 115 0.96 9.86 -14.14
C PRO A 115 1.23 9.89 -15.65
N ASP A 116 2.44 10.21 -16.07
CA ASP A 116 2.80 10.25 -17.49
C ASP A 116 3.09 8.84 -18.02
N LEU A 117 3.32 7.87 -17.13
CA LEU A 117 3.62 6.48 -17.48
C LEU A 117 2.40 5.54 -17.41
N TRP A 118 1.32 5.95 -16.73
CA TRP A 118 0.14 5.09 -16.62
C TRP A 118 -0.87 5.37 -17.76
N PRO A 119 -1.28 4.34 -18.51
CA PRO A 119 -2.25 4.48 -19.59
C PRO A 119 -3.68 4.65 -19.02
N GLY A 120 -4.20 5.88 -19.07
CA GLY A 120 -5.61 6.16 -18.80
C GLY A 120 -6.03 6.21 -17.31
N PRO A 121 -7.31 5.98 -17.00
CA PRO A 121 -7.80 6.02 -15.62
C PRO A 121 -7.25 4.82 -14.83
N VAL A 122 -6.55 5.08 -13.74
CA VAL A 122 -5.99 4.04 -12.87
C VAL A 122 -7.13 3.39 -12.07
N PRO A 123 -7.35 2.06 -12.18
CA PRO A 123 -8.34 1.37 -11.38
C PRO A 123 -8.03 1.48 -9.88
N LEU A 124 -9.09 1.50 -9.08
CA LEU A 124 -9.04 1.56 -7.62
C LEU A 124 -8.01 0.61 -6.98
N LEU A 125 -8.02 -0.65 -7.39
CA LEU A 125 -7.14 -1.65 -6.81
C LEU A 125 -5.67 -1.39 -7.17
N VAL A 126 -5.41 -0.92 -8.40
CA VAL A 126 -4.08 -0.50 -8.84
C VAL A 126 -3.58 0.69 -8.03
N TRP A 127 -4.47 1.63 -7.68
CA TRP A 127 -4.11 2.73 -6.76
C TRP A 127 -3.59 2.23 -5.42
N GLN A 128 -4.22 1.19 -4.86
CA GLN A 128 -3.77 0.59 -3.59
C GLN A 128 -2.39 -0.07 -3.73
N LEU A 129 -2.07 -0.64 -4.89
CA LEU A 129 -0.75 -1.23 -5.17
C LEU A 129 0.38 -0.18 -5.23
N PHE A 130 0.08 1.00 -5.78
CA PHE A 130 1.02 2.12 -5.76
C PHE A 130 1.16 2.72 -4.37
N ALA A 131 0.05 2.90 -3.67
CA ALA A 131 0.03 3.40 -2.29
C ALA A 131 0.83 2.55 -1.30
N SER A 132 0.69 1.22 -1.39
CA SER A 132 1.50 0.25 -0.61
C SER A 132 2.97 0.24 -1.00
N ARG A 133 3.33 0.96 -2.09
CA ARG A 133 4.65 0.92 -2.71
C ARG A 133 5.07 -0.48 -3.14
N LEU A 134 4.09 -1.39 -3.26
CA LEU A 134 4.28 -2.75 -3.73
C LEU A 134 4.71 -2.73 -5.19
N VAL A 135 4.06 -1.89 -5.98
CA VAL A 135 4.38 -1.66 -7.38
C VAL A 135 4.89 -0.24 -7.54
N ARG A 136 5.92 -0.05 -8.35
CA ARG A 136 6.42 1.28 -8.70
C ARG A 136 6.84 1.35 -10.16
N PRO A 137 6.56 2.45 -10.87
CA PRO A 137 7.27 2.71 -12.12
C PRO A 137 8.74 3.02 -11.81
N ALA A 138 9.65 2.45 -12.58
CA ALA A 138 11.04 2.81 -12.58
C ALA A 138 11.35 3.46 -13.93
N HIS A 139 11.85 4.70 -13.89
CA HIS A 139 12.42 5.38 -15.05
C HIS A 139 13.78 4.78 -15.42
N THR A 140 13.82 3.48 -15.69
CA THR A 140 14.86 2.95 -16.55
C THR A 140 14.22 2.88 -17.91
N VAL A 141 14.29 3.98 -18.64
CA VAL A 141 14.13 3.94 -20.09
C VAL A 141 15.23 3.00 -20.55
N THR A 142 14.87 1.76 -20.85
CA THR A 142 15.83 0.85 -21.47
C THR A 142 16.23 1.44 -22.82
N ALA A 143 17.28 0.90 -23.45
CA ALA A 143 17.68 1.35 -24.78
C ALA A 143 16.52 1.33 -25.80
N GLU A 144 15.44 0.61 -25.52
CA GLU A 144 14.24 0.45 -26.34
C GLU A 144 13.07 1.38 -25.95
N GLY A 145 13.24 2.26 -24.95
CA GLY A 145 12.16 3.18 -24.55
C GLY A 145 11.09 2.54 -23.65
N SER A 146 11.29 1.29 -23.20
CA SER A 146 10.26 0.53 -22.50
C SER A 146 10.17 0.86 -21.01
N ILE A 147 8.93 0.91 -20.49
CA ILE A 147 8.64 1.21 -19.08
C ILE A 147 8.96 -0.03 -18.23
N LEU A 148 9.75 0.15 -17.17
CA LEU A 148 10.02 -0.87 -16.17
C LEU A 148 9.07 -0.71 -14.98
N TRP A 149 8.20 -1.69 -14.76
CA TRP A 149 7.37 -1.78 -13.57
C TRP A 149 8.07 -2.65 -12.53
N THR A 150 8.33 -2.12 -11.34
CA THR A 150 9.00 -2.84 -10.26
C THR A 150 7.98 -3.38 -9.26
N LEU A 151 8.05 -4.67 -8.95
CA LEU A 151 7.33 -5.32 -7.87
C LEU A 151 8.28 -5.59 -6.68
N ASP A 152 8.03 -4.96 -5.53
CA ASP A 152 8.86 -5.07 -4.33
C ASP A 152 8.32 -6.11 -3.32
N PHE A 153 8.95 -7.28 -3.32
CA PHE A 153 8.63 -8.39 -2.40
C PHE A 153 9.01 -8.08 -0.95
N ARG A 154 9.82 -7.06 -0.67
CA ARG A 154 10.09 -6.63 0.71
C ARG A 154 8.85 -5.99 1.33
N ARG A 155 8.11 -5.22 0.53
CA ARG A 155 6.85 -4.57 0.95
C ARG A 155 5.72 -5.57 1.04
N LEU A 156 5.64 -6.50 0.07
CA LEU A 156 4.67 -7.60 0.10
C LEU A 156 4.69 -8.38 1.43
N ARG A 157 5.86 -8.56 2.03
CA ARG A 157 6.01 -9.23 3.33
C ARG A 157 5.62 -8.40 4.55
N GLN A 158 5.78 -7.09 4.47
CA GLN A 158 5.56 -6.19 5.60
C GLN A 158 4.07 -5.95 5.83
N GLU A 159 3.30 -5.86 4.74
CA GLU A 159 1.87 -5.59 4.81
C GLU A 159 1.06 -6.82 5.19
N GLU A 160 1.48 -8.01 4.79
CA GLU A 160 0.79 -9.24 5.13
C GLU A 160 1.74 -10.24 5.79
N ALA A 161 1.79 -10.18 7.12
CA ALA A 161 2.51 -11.11 8.00
C ALA A 161 2.09 -12.60 7.86
N GLY A 162 1.25 -12.94 6.86
CA GLY A 162 0.62 -14.24 6.67
C GLY A 162 0.70 -14.81 5.25
N TRP A 163 1.48 -14.24 4.31
CA TRP A 163 1.70 -14.88 3.00
C TRP A 163 2.55 -16.15 3.17
N MET A 164 1.88 -17.25 3.50
CA MET A 164 2.40 -18.60 3.33
C MET A 164 2.57 -18.87 1.82
N GLU A 165 3.51 -19.75 1.44
CA GLU A 165 3.79 -20.09 0.03
C GLU A 165 2.53 -20.43 -0.79
N ILE A 166 1.49 -20.94 -0.14
CA ILE A 166 0.20 -21.34 -0.72
C ILE A 166 -0.58 -20.15 -1.30
N THR A 167 -0.56 -18.98 -0.65
CA THR A 167 -1.33 -17.80 -1.11
C THR A 167 -0.50 -16.85 -1.98
N LEU A 168 0.83 -17.00 -1.99
CA LEU A 168 1.73 -16.14 -2.74
C LEU A 168 1.49 -16.19 -4.26
N LEU A 169 1.43 -17.38 -4.86
CA LEU A 169 1.29 -17.49 -6.31
C LEU A 169 -0.08 -17.02 -6.82
N PRO A 170 -1.22 -17.38 -6.19
CA PRO A 170 -2.51 -16.79 -6.53
C PRO A 170 -2.53 -15.26 -6.35
N GLY A 171 -1.97 -14.74 -5.26
CA GLY A 171 -1.88 -13.30 -5.03
C GLY A 171 -1.03 -12.60 -6.09
N LEU A 172 0.13 -13.16 -6.44
CA LEU A 172 1.00 -12.66 -7.49
C LEU A 172 0.31 -12.67 -8.86
N ARG A 173 -0.47 -13.70 -9.19
CA ARG A 173 -1.29 -13.71 -10.41
C ARG A 173 -2.28 -12.56 -10.41
N ALA A 174 -3.04 -12.38 -9.33
CA ALA A 174 -4.03 -11.31 -9.24
C ALA A 174 -3.38 -9.93 -9.39
N LEU A 175 -2.20 -9.73 -8.78
CA LEU A 175 -1.41 -8.51 -8.93
C LEU A 175 -1.00 -8.26 -10.39
N LEU A 176 -0.50 -9.28 -11.10
CA LEU A 176 -0.12 -9.14 -12.51
C LEU A 176 -1.31 -8.87 -13.42
N GLU A 177 -2.46 -9.51 -13.16
CA GLU A 177 -3.69 -9.27 -13.91
C GLU A 177 -4.20 -7.82 -13.75
N GLN A 178 -3.98 -7.22 -12.57
CA GLN A 178 -4.32 -5.83 -12.28
C GLN A 178 -3.34 -4.83 -12.87
N LEU A 179 -2.05 -5.19 -12.94
CA LEU A 179 -1.03 -4.37 -13.58
C LEU A 179 -1.05 -4.45 -15.10
N ALA A 180 -1.64 -5.49 -15.66
CA ALA A 180 -1.70 -5.73 -17.09
C ALA A 180 -2.06 -4.49 -17.95
N PRO A 181 -3.02 -3.61 -17.55
CA PRO A 181 -3.31 -2.39 -18.32
C PRO A 181 -2.11 -1.50 -18.61
N ALA A 182 -1.09 -1.53 -17.75
CA ALA A 182 0.15 -0.76 -17.93
C ALA A 182 0.93 -1.09 -19.21
N TRP A 183 0.63 -2.23 -19.84
CA TRP A 183 1.24 -2.67 -21.10
C TRP A 183 0.26 -2.71 -22.28
N ASP A 184 -1.01 -2.32 -22.08
CA ASP A 184 -2.03 -2.39 -23.13
C ASP A 184 -1.70 -1.41 -24.28
N GLU A 185 -1.33 -0.17 -23.97
CA GLU A 185 -0.96 0.84 -24.98
C GLU A 185 0.29 0.48 -25.76
N THR A 186 1.23 -0.24 -25.13
CA THR A 186 2.48 -0.67 -25.76
C THR A 186 2.38 -2.07 -26.38
N SER A 187 1.17 -2.64 -26.47
CA SER A 187 0.94 -3.99 -27.00
C SER A 187 1.84 -5.07 -26.38
N GLY A 188 2.04 -4.98 -25.07
CA GLY A 188 2.87 -5.90 -24.29
C GLY A 188 4.37 -5.59 -24.27
N VAL A 189 4.81 -4.49 -24.89
CA VAL A 189 6.22 -4.06 -24.80
C VAL A 189 6.48 -3.41 -23.44
N GLY A 190 7.41 -3.96 -22.67
CA GLY A 190 7.72 -3.48 -21.32
C GLY A 190 8.50 -4.47 -20.50
N LEU A 191 8.83 -4.06 -19.28
CA LEU A 191 9.57 -4.89 -18.34
C LEU A 191 8.88 -4.95 -16.98
N LEU A 192 8.95 -6.11 -16.35
CA LEU A 192 8.61 -6.32 -14.95
C LEU A 192 9.88 -6.63 -14.16
N GLY A 193 10.27 -5.72 -13.27
CA GLY A 193 11.39 -5.89 -12.35
C GLY A 193 10.95 -6.52 -11.04
N LEU A 194 11.58 -7.62 -10.65
CA LEU A 194 11.37 -8.27 -9.36
C LEU A 194 12.46 -7.82 -8.38
N ARG A 195 12.05 -7.17 -7.28
CA ARG A 195 12.94 -6.66 -6.23
C ARG A 195 12.63 -7.34 -4.90
N GLY A 196 13.63 -7.59 -4.06
CA GLY A 196 13.44 -8.16 -2.73
C GLY A 196 13.32 -9.67 -2.65
N LEU A 197 13.50 -10.40 -3.75
CA LEU A 197 13.45 -11.86 -3.77
C LEU A 197 14.63 -12.50 -3.03
N TYR A 198 15.78 -11.83 -2.93
CA TYR A 198 16.91 -12.36 -2.15
C TYR A 198 16.98 -11.81 -0.72
N ALA A 199 15.99 -11.02 -0.31
CA ALA A 199 15.86 -10.65 1.10
C ALA A 199 15.56 -11.90 1.94
N VAL A 200 16.15 -11.98 3.14
CA VAL A 200 16.15 -13.15 4.03
C VAL A 200 14.75 -13.79 4.16
N GLY A 201 14.49 -14.90 3.46
CA GLY A 201 13.20 -15.62 3.48
C GLY A 201 12.58 -15.98 2.12
N PHE A 202 13.08 -15.44 1.00
CA PHE A 202 12.54 -15.73 -0.36
C PHE A 202 13.48 -16.51 -1.28
N ALA A 203 14.72 -16.80 -0.89
CA ALA A 203 15.65 -17.60 -1.71
C ALA A 203 16.78 -18.24 -0.87
N PRO A 204 17.25 -19.44 -1.26
CA PRO A 204 18.50 -19.98 -0.76
C PRO A 204 19.64 -19.18 -1.42
N THR A 205 20.28 -18.29 -0.66
CA THR A 205 21.49 -17.62 -1.13
C THR A 205 22.53 -18.65 -1.61
N PRO A 206 23.21 -18.45 -2.75
CA PRO A 206 24.30 -19.32 -3.17
C PRO A 206 25.38 -19.30 -2.07
N ARG A 207 25.51 -20.45 -1.41
CA ARG A 207 26.24 -20.62 -0.15
C ARG A 207 27.74 -20.32 -0.32
N ARG A 208 28.17 -19.10 0.02
CA ARG A 208 29.52 -18.92 0.57
C ARG A 208 29.47 -19.29 2.05
N ARG A 209 29.99 -20.48 2.37
CA ARG A 209 30.15 -21.07 3.71
C ARG A 209 30.16 -20.02 4.83
N ARG A 210 29.09 -19.93 5.65
CA ARG A 210 29.18 -19.34 7.00
C ARG A 210 28.01 -19.76 7.90
N ARG A 211 28.39 -20.58 8.90
CA ARG A 211 27.74 -20.96 10.17
C ARG A 211 26.29 -21.49 10.15
N PRO A 212 25.97 -22.48 11.00
CA PRO A 212 24.61 -22.96 11.17
C PRO A 212 23.78 -21.87 11.88
N ARG A 213 22.94 -21.17 11.12
CA ARG A 213 21.90 -20.30 11.68
C ARG A 213 20.67 -21.17 11.98
N ARG A 214 20.01 -20.84 13.10
CA ARG A 214 18.79 -21.48 13.58
C ARG A 214 17.78 -21.66 12.43
N PRO A 215 17.03 -22.78 12.38
CA PRO A 215 16.05 -23.01 11.33
C PRO A 215 14.99 -21.92 11.41
N THR A 216 14.94 -21.03 10.42
CA THR A 216 13.76 -20.22 10.17
C THR A 216 12.72 -21.16 9.56
N ALA A 217 11.52 -21.20 10.16
CA ALA A 217 10.43 -22.12 9.79
C ALA A 217 9.80 -21.86 8.40
N TYR A 218 10.41 -21.02 7.58
CA TYR A 218 9.95 -20.68 6.24
C TYR A 218 10.87 -21.36 5.23
N VAL A 219 10.30 -22.24 4.42
CA VAL A 219 10.96 -22.78 3.23
C VAL A 219 11.29 -21.59 2.32
N PRO A 220 12.54 -21.43 1.88
CA PRO A 220 12.87 -20.35 0.96
C PRO A 220 12.29 -20.70 -0.42
N LEU A 221 11.37 -19.87 -0.89
CA LEU A 221 10.88 -19.90 -2.26
C LEU A 221 12.06 -19.83 -3.25
N ASP A 222 11.89 -20.33 -4.48
CA ASP A 222 12.94 -20.23 -5.49
C ASP A 222 12.67 -19.01 -6.38
N ALA A 223 13.61 -18.06 -6.41
CA ALA A 223 13.53 -16.87 -7.25
C ALA A 223 13.37 -17.23 -8.75
N ALA A 224 13.96 -18.34 -9.20
CA ALA A 224 13.79 -18.84 -10.57
C ALA A 224 12.36 -19.34 -10.82
N ALA A 225 11.76 -20.00 -9.82
CA ALA A 225 10.36 -20.45 -9.89
C ALA A 225 9.38 -19.27 -9.93
N ILE A 226 9.63 -18.23 -9.12
CA ILE A 226 8.80 -17.00 -9.11
C ILE A 226 8.87 -16.30 -10.48
N ARG A 227 10.08 -16.12 -11.04
CA ARG A 227 10.22 -15.54 -12.40
C ARG A 227 9.50 -16.36 -13.45
N SER A 228 9.67 -17.68 -13.42
CA SER A 228 9.00 -18.59 -14.37
C SER A 228 7.47 -18.52 -14.23
N PHE A 229 6.98 -18.35 -13.01
CA PHE A 229 5.56 -18.14 -12.75
C PHE A 229 5.07 -16.81 -13.34
N CYS A 230 5.76 -15.69 -13.09
CA CYS A 230 5.41 -14.40 -13.68
C CYS A 230 5.35 -14.46 -15.20
N LEU A 231 6.37 -15.03 -15.85
CA LEU A 231 6.41 -15.19 -17.30
C LEU A 231 5.21 -15.98 -17.84
N ARG A 232 4.83 -17.09 -17.18
CA ARG A 232 3.64 -17.86 -17.58
C ARG A 232 2.35 -17.06 -17.43
N VAL A 233 2.22 -16.24 -16.40
CA VAL A 233 1.03 -15.38 -16.22
C VAL A 233 1.00 -14.31 -17.30
N LEU A 234 2.13 -13.68 -17.61
CA LEU A 234 2.23 -12.67 -18.66
C LEU A 234 1.96 -13.24 -20.06
N ASP A 235 2.40 -14.46 -20.34
CA ASP A 235 2.09 -15.19 -21.58
C ASP A 235 0.58 -15.47 -21.73
N GLN A 236 -0.08 -15.85 -20.63
CA GLN A 236 -1.54 -15.99 -20.60
C GLN A 236 -2.25 -14.64 -20.83
N LEU A 237 -1.73 -13.57 -20.24
CA LEU A 237 -2.25 -12.22 -20.42
C LEU A 237 -2.06 -11.71 -21.84
N GLN A 238 -0.91 -12.02 -22.48
CA GLN A 238 -0.64 -11.71 -23.88
C GLN A 238 -1.75 -12.28 -24.78
N ALA A 239 -2.06 -13.56 -24.62
CA ALA A 239 -3.11 -14.22 -25.39
C ALA A 239 -4.49 -13.63 -25.09
N ALA A 240 -4.81 -13.38 -23.81
CA ALA A 240 -6.12 -12.85 -23.42
C ALA A 240 -6.37 -11.40 -23.87
N ARG A 241 -5.30 -10.59 -23.96
CA ARG A 241 -5.37 -9.16 -24.32
C ARG A 241 -4.95 -8.85 -25.75
N ASN A 242 -4.56 -9.87 -26.53
CA ASN A 242 -4.06 -9.74 -27.91
C ASN A 242 -2.82 -8.84 -28.04
N TRP A 243 -1.90 -8.94 -27.07
CA TRP A 243 -0.62 -8.24 -27.16
C TRP A 243 0.30 -8.87 -28.23
N GLN A 244 1.06 -8.04 -28.94
CA GLN A 244 2.01 -8.50 -29.95
C GLN A 244 3.27 -9.11 -29.32
N GLN A 245 3.60 -8.67 -28.10
CA GLN A 245 4.76 -9.14 -27.35
C GLN A 245 4.36 -9.45 -25.90
N THR A 246 5.22 -10.16 -25.19
CA THR A 246 5.06 -10.44 -23.76
C THR A 246 6.07 -9.61 -22.98
N PRO A 247 5.66 -8.89 -21.92
CA PRO A 247 6.60 -8.16 -21.08
C PRO A 247 7.66 -9.12 -20.52
N ASP A 248 8.93 -8.72 -20.58
CA ASP A 248 10.01 -9.54 -20.02
C ASP A 248 10.15 -9.30 -18.51
N VAL A 249 10.71 -10.27 -17.79
CA VAL A 249 10.84 -10.25 -16.34
C VAL A 249 12.31 -10.26 -15.95
N LEU A 250 12.72 -9.25 -15.18
CA LEU A 250 14.11 -9.02 -14.76
C LEU A 250 14.25 -9.10 -13.24
N TYR A 251 15.41 -9.49 -12.76
CA TYR A 251 15.77 -9.36 -11.34
C TYR A 251 16.44 -8.00 -11.10
N LEU A 252 15.99 -7.27 -10.09
CA LEU A 252 16.58 -5.97 -9.71
C LEU A 252 17.47 -6.05 -8.47
N ASP A 253 17.46 -7.19 -7.78
CA ASP A 253 18.40 -7.48 -6.68
C ASP A 253 19.76 -7.88 -7.27
N PHE A 254 20.52 -6.90 -7.75
CA PHE A 254 21.93 -7.14 -8.05
C PHE A 254 22.73 -7.10 -6.75
N PRO A 255 23.68 -8.04 -6.53
CA PRO A 255 24.67 -7.84 -5.48
C PRO A 255 25.44 -6.57 -5.81
N GLN A 256 25.28 -5.54 -4.98
CA GLN A 256 26.16 -4.37 -5.01
C GLN A 256 27.59 -4.92 -4.86
N ARG A 257 28.41 -4.73 -5.91
CA ARG A 257 29.84 -5.01 -5.86
C ARG A 257 30.54 -3.98 -4.99
#